data_AF-A0A5P8E616-F1
#
_entry.id   AF-A0A5P8E616-F1
#
_cell.length_a   1.000
_cell.length_b   1.000
_cell.length_c   1.000
_cell.angle_alpha   90.00
_cell.angle_beta   90.00
_cell.angle_gamma   90.00
#
_symmetry.space_group_name_H-M   'P 1'
#
loop_
_entity.id
_entity.type
_entity.pdbx_description
1 polymer ?
#
loop_
_entity_poly.entity_id
_entity_poly.type
_entity_poly.pdbx_seq_one_letter_code
_entity_poly.pdbx_strand_id
1 'polypeptide(L)'
;MASAQRIPTNDHMTITTCNRAAAAMVGANYTSDDLTFVPGASSIPSGYFVFNMVGGQDGVERRYRAYQMDIEFPDGMTFYNNTNPAAAICLPSGINNANFTHAYKGVTVYDDELEEEVTTYNHTLATSYGVIGPNTLRLVTYSNTNQEILSSGALFRLQMRPALGTTPGVYKLHVSNIIFADSQPVEQGSTIEISRGYLMTPFDITFYVDGTGTASLVVNEEAKYGTFVVPGTSTTAIPSGVTAYKCTGTSGVALSLEPETESYFQAGIPYIVHSENAVNTTINYALTGKTVEALANGTTTVNGNDGKLVGVLEEQNVTDGYVLQNQSGNTKFYKIRAAGETIAANRCYLMSDGSSSAPALEFFDLPEVTGINAVETSADKGAVYDMSGRRVNNTVKGGIYIQNGKKVIK
;
A
#
# COMPACT_ATOMS: atom_id res chain seq x y z
N MET A 1 -2.71 11.10 -45.95
CA MET A 1 -2.38 12.34 -45.21
C MET A 1 -2.77 12.11 -43.77
N ALA A 2 -1.81 11.72 -42.93
CA ALA A 2 -1.99 11.69 -41.49
C ALA A 2 -1.55 13.06 -40.98
N SER A 3 -2.47 13.84 -40.43
CA SER A 3 -2.15 15.09 -39.75
C SER A 3 -2.73 15.09 -38.34
N ALA A 4 -1.79 15.12 -37.39
CA ALA A 4 -1.81 15.71 -36.06
C ALA A 4 -3.10 15.58 -35.20
N GLN A 5 -3.06 14.93 -34.04
CA GLN A 5 -2.29 15.32 -32.84
C GLN A 5 -2.73 16.68 -32.28
N ARG A 6 -3.83 16.68 -31.50
CA ARG A 6 -3.94 17.35 -30.19
C ARG A 6 -5.37 17.24 -29.67
N ILE A 7 -5.52 16.64 -28.49
CA ILE A 7 -6.31 17.28 -27.44
C ILE A 7 -5.50 17.22 -26.13
N PRO A 8 -5.18 18.37 -25.51
CA PRO A 8 -4.48 18.45 -24.24
C PRO A 8 -5.45 18.34 -23.05
N THR A 9 -5.20 17.37 -22.17
CA THR A 9 -5.32 17.39 -20.70
C THR A 9 -6.60 17.84 -19.97
N ASN A 10 -7.68 18.32 -20.60
CA ASN A 10 -8.93 18.72 -19.91
C ASN A 10 -10.25 18.24 -20.58
N ASP A 11 -10.20 17.52 -21.69
CA ASP A 11 -11.41 17.14 -22.43
C ASP A 11 -11.88 15.74 -22.02
N HIS A 12 -13.16 15.65 -21.66
CA HIS A 12 -13.87 14.40 -21.41
C HIS A 12 -14.89 14.17 -22.52
N MET A 13 -15.08 12.90 -22.90
CA MET A 13 -16.09 12.53 -23.89
C MET A 13 -17.45 12.33 -23.21
N THR A 14 -18.55 12.72 -23.87
CA THR A 14 -19.91 12.56 -23.33
C THR A 14 -20.89 12.09 -24.40
N ILE A 15 -21.73 11.11 -24.10
CA ILE A 15 -22.89 10.75 -24.92
C ILE A 15 -24.02 11.75 -24.65
N THR A 16 -24.51 12.40 -25.70
CA THR A 16 -25.62 13.37 -25.64
C THR A 16 -26.85 12.84 -26.37
N THR A 17 -28.04 13.11 -25.81
CA THR A 17 -29.34 12.59 -26.27
C THR A 17 -29.93 13.35 -27.46
N CYS A 18 -30.81 12.69 -28.23
CA CYS A 18 -31.76 13.29 -29.19
C CYS A 18 -33.21 12.75 -29.00
N ASN A 19 -34.16 13.69 -28.90
CA ASN A 19 -35.61 13.73 -29.20
C ASN A 19 -36.60 12.57 -28.94
N ARG A 20 -36.23 11.39 -28.45
CA ARG A 20 -37.21 10.40 -27.95
C ARG A 20 -36.73 9.77 -26.65
N ALA A 21 -37.50 10.00 -25.59
CA ALA A 21 -37.31 9.34 -24.29
C ALA A 21 -37.38 7.82 -24.49
N ALA A 22 -36.30 7.13 -24.12
CA ALA A 22 -36.29 5.67 -24.06
C ALA A 22 -36.81 5.18 -22.70
N ALA A 23 -37.34 3.96 -22.70
CA ALA A 23 -37.74 3.26 -21.50
C ALA A 23 -36.50 3.03 -20.60
N ALA A 24 -36.67 3.20 -19.28
CA ALA A 24 -35.64 2.84 -18.33
C ALA A 24 -35.39 1.32 -18.37
N MET A 25 -34.13 0.89 -18.43
CA MET A 25 -33.81 -0.51 -18.18
C MET A 25 -33.87 -0.81 -16.68
N VAL A 26 -34.48 -1.95 -16.33
CA VAL A 26 -34.51 -2.49 -14.97
C VAL A 26 -33.55 -3.67 -14.91
N GLY A 27 -32.41 -3.50 -14.22
CA GLY A 27 -31.52 -4.58 -13.84
C GLY A 27 -30.27 -4.73 -14.70
N ALA A 28 -29.11 -4.41 -14.11
CA ALA A 28 -27.86 -5.09 -14.42
C ALA A 28 -27.53 -5.99 -13.22
N ASN A 29 -27.05 -7.20 -13.50
CA ASN A 29 -26.62 -8.14 -12.47
C ASN A 29 -25.12 -7.96 -12.26
N TYR A 30 -24.73 -7.55 -11.05
CA TYR A 30 -23.33 -7.37 -10.68
C TYR A 30 -22.83 -8.63 -9.98
N THR A 31 -21.69 -9.14 -10.41
CA THR A 31 -20.96 -10.19 -9.70
C THR A 31 -19.65 -9.57 -9.26
N SER A 32 -19.54 -9.24 -7.98
CA SER A 32 -18.26 -9.05 -7.32
C SER A 32 -17.91 -10.35 -6.62
N ASP A 33 -16.67 -10.82 -6.77
CA ASP A 33 -16.12 -11.72 -5.76
C ASP A 33 -16.09 -10.98 -4.40
N ASP A 34 -16.00 -11.70 -3.28
CA ASP A 34 -15.80 -11.08 -1.96
C ASP A 34 -14.47 -10.30 -1.98
N LEU A 35 -14.57 -9.00 -2.28
CA LEU A 35 -13.43 -8.11 -2.51
C LEU A 35 -12.90 -7.64 -1.16
N THR A 36 -11.79 -8.22 -0.73
CA THR A 36 -11.03 -7.83 0.45
C THR A 36 -9.81 -7.03 -0.02
N PHE A 37 -9.84 -5.71 0.16
CA PHE A 37 -8.68 -4.87 -0.13
C PHE A 37 -7.74 -4.80 1.07
N VAL A 38 -6.44 -5.03 0.83
CA VAL A 38 -5.38 -5.02 1.84
C VAL A 38 -4.58 -3.72 1.73
N PRO A 39 -4.61 -2.82 2.72
CA PRO A 39 -3.81 -1.60 2.73
C PRO A 39 -2.31 -1.91 2.74
N GLY A 40 -1.50 -1.13 2.01
CA GLY A 40 -0.03 -1.21 2.06
C GLY A 40 0.64 -2.40 1.34
N ALA A 41 -0.10 -3.24 0.60
CA ALA A 41 0.52 -4.27 -0.23
C ALA A 41 1.21 -3.64 -1.46
N SER A 42 2.53 -3.84 -1.62
CA SER A 42 3.27 -3.47 -2.83
C SER A 42 2.87 -4.32 -4.05
N SER A 43 2.16 -5.43 -3.83
CA SER A 43 1.52 -6.25 -4.84
C SER A 43 0.02 -5.95 -4.87
N ILE A 44 -0.43 -5.36 -5.98
CA ILE A 44 -1.79 -5.36 -6.57
C ILE A 44 -2.87 -5.89 -5.60
N PRO A 45 -3.76 -5.05 -5.02
CA PRO A 45 -4.95 -5.61 -4.38
C PRO A 45 -5.71 -6.43 -5.43
N SER A 46 -5.89 -7.72 -5.14
CA SER A 46 -6.30 -8.81 -6.05
C SER A 46 -7.75 -8.74 -6.54
N GLY A 47 -8.36 -7.57 -6.53
CA GLY A 47 -9.79 -7.39 -6.70
C GLY A 47 -10.18 -6.69 -8.00
N TYR A 48 -11.11 -7.29 -8.75
CA TYR A 48 -11.76 -6.66 -9.91
C TYR A 48 -13.27 -6.56 -9.68
N PHE A 49 -13.86 -5.43 -10.04
CA PHE A 49 -15.30 -5.36 -10.28
C PHE A 49 -15.57 -5.74 -11.72
N VAL A 50 -16.40 -6.76 -11.96
CA VAL A 50 -16.89 -7.09 -13.30
C VAL A 50 -18.26 -6.48 -13.48
N PHE A 51 -18.37 -5.52 -14.40
CA PHE A 51 -19.65 -4.91 -14.74
C PHE A 51 -20.31 -5.75 -15.82
N ASN A 52 -21.30 -6.58 -15.49
CA ASN A 52 -22.01 -7.37 -16.49
C ASN A 52 -23.26 -6.66 -17.00
N MET A 53 -23.46 -6.73 -18.31
CA MET A 53 -24.70 -6.39 -18.97
C MET A 53 -25.54 -7.65 -19.14
N VAL A 54 -26.77 -7.61 -18.63
CA VAL A 54 -27.79 -8.61 -18.94
C VAL A 54 -28.47 -8.18 -20.23
N GLY A 55 -28.52 -9.10 -21.19
CA GLY A 55 -29.03 -8.82 -22.52
C GLY A 55 -30.51 -8.47 -22.55
N GLY A 56 -30.78 -7.17 -22.50
CA GLY A 56 -32.09 -6.59 -22.78
C GLY A 56 -33.11 -6.62 -21.64
N GLN A 57 -34.28 -6.06 -21.94
CA GLN A 57 -35.42 -5.94 -21.03
C GLN A 57 -36.51 -6.91 -21.49
N ASP A 58 -37.23 -7.54 -20.56
CA ASP A 58 -38.38 -8.41 -20.86
C ASP A 58 -38.06 -9.66 -21.71
N GLY A 59 -36.81 -10.16 -21.65
CA GLY A 59 -36.38 -11.35 -22.40
C GLY A 59 -36.04 -11.11 -23.88
N VAL A 60 -35.94 -9.85 -24.30
CA VAL A 60 -35.55 -9.48 -25.67
C VAL A 60 -34.09 -9.06 -25.70
N GLU A 61 -33.22 -9.88 -26.29
CA GLU A 61 -31.81 -9.56 -26.51
C GLU A 61 -31.67 -8.24 -27.30
N ARG A 62 -30.91 -7.29 -26.75
CA ARG A 62 -30.64 -5.99 -27.37
C ARG A 62 -29.18 -5.88 -27.74
N ARG A 63 -28.91 -5.21 -28.87
CA ARG A 63 -27.56 -5.03 -29.42
C ARG A 63 -27.16 -3.57 -29.27
N TYR A 64 -26.12 -3.31 -28.49
CA TYR A 64 -25.66 -1.96 -28.19
C TYR A 64 -24.44 -1.59 -29.02
N ARG A 65 -24.23 -0.29 -29.25
CA ARG A 65 -23.20 0.29 -30.11
C ARG A 65 -22.40 1.39 -29.42
N ALA A 66 -22.94 1.94 -28.33
CA ALA A 66 -22.21 2.79 -27.41
C ALA A 66 -22.74 2.62 -25.98
N TYR A 67 -21.91 2.92 -24.99
CA TYR A 67 -22.35 3.09 -23.62
C TYR A 67 -21.54 4.16 -22.89
N GLN A 68 -22.15 4.77 -21.88
CA GLN A 68 -21.52 5.70 -20.95
C GLN A 68 -21.86 5.30 -19.51
N MET A 69 -20.95 5.57 -18.59
CA MET A 69 -21.24 5.63 -17.17
C MET A 69 -20.25 6.53 -16.43
N ASP A 70 -20.71 7.07 -15.31
CA ASP A 70 -19.91 7.75 -14.32
C ASP A 70 -19.82 6.87 -13.07
N ILE A 71 -18.61 6.67 -12.57
CA ILE A 71 -18.31 5.88 -11.37
C ILE A 71 -17.68 6.81 -10.35
N GLU A 72 -18.41 7.09 -9.29
CA GLU A 72 -17.96 7.90 -8.17
C GLU A 72 -17.35 7.01 -7.09
N PHE A 73 -16.09 7.29 -6.76
CA PHE A 73 -15.33 6.59 -5.73
C PHE A 73 -15.60 7.24 -4.37
N PRO A 74 -15.83 6.46 -3.31
CA PRO A 74 -16.01 7.00 -1.97
C PRO A 74 -14.70 7.57 -1.43
N ASP A 75 -14.79 8.39 -0.39
CA ASP A 75 -13.62 8.97 0.27
C ASP A 75 -12.63 7.89 0.74
N GLY A 76 -11.33 8.16 0.60
CA GLY A 76 -10.26 7.20 0.90
C GLY A 76 -10.02 6.18 -0.22
N MET A 77 -10.88 6.10 -1.24
CA MET A 77 -10.63 5.24 -2.40
C MET A 77 -10.06 6.02 -3.56
N THR A 78 -9.07 5.42 -4.23
CA THR A 78 -8.50 6.01 -5.44
C THR A 78 -8.55 5.03 -6.60
N PHE A 79 -8.79 5.56 -7.78
CA PHE A 79 -8.56 4.84 -9.02
C PHE A 79 -7.08 4.46 -9.09
N TYR A 80 -6.78 3.17 -9.18
CA TYR A 80 -5.40 2.71 -9.28
C TYR A 80 -4.90 2.90 -10.70
N ASN A 81 -3.92 3.79 -10.88
CA ASN A 81 -3.26 4.02 -12.16
C ASN A 81 -1.75 3.79 -11.97
N ASN A 82 -1.23 2.65 -12.42
CA ASN A 82 0.20 2.41 -12.44
C ASN A 82 0.84 3.09 -13.65
N THR A 83 2.09 3.53 -13.51
CA THR A 83 2.94 4.04 -14.62
C THR A 83 3.31 2.96 -15.64
N ASN A 84 2.78 1.73 -15.50
CA ASN A 84 2.95 0.57 -16.37
C ASN A 84 1.56 0.05 -16.77
N PRO A 85 1.06 0.27 -18.00
CA PRO A 85 -0.35 0.49 -18.40
C PRO A 85 -1.42 -0.58 -18.07
N ALA A 86 -1.16 -1.61 -17.26
CA ALA A 86 -2.05 -2.74 -16.98
C ALA A 86 -3.11 -2.50 -15.88
N ALA A 87 -3.54 -1.26 -15.62
CA ALA A 87 -4.80 -1.04 -14.91
C ALA A 87 -5.95 -1.28 -15.91
N ALA A 88 -6.64 -2.40 -15.72
CA ALA A 88 -7.31 -3.08 -16.81
C ALA A 88 -8.83 -2.84 -16.82
N ILE A 89 -9.33 -2.11 -17.82
CA ILE A 89 -10.73 -2.16 -18.26
C ILE A 89 -10.82 -3.37 -19.20
N CYS A 90 -10.98 -4.58 -18.65
CA CYS A 90 -11.14 -5.80 -19.47
C CYS A 90 -12.56 -5.92 -20.00
N LEU A 91 -12.76 -5.71 -21.30
CA LEU A 91 -14.00 -6.05 -22.00
C LEU A 91 -14.11 -7.60 -22.08
N PRO A 92 -15.31 -8.22 -22.13
CA PRO A 92 -15.45 -9.66 -22.32
C PRO A 92 -15.02 -10.09 -23.72
N SER A 93 -14.89 -11.42 -23.86
CA SER A 93 -14.40 -12.14 -25.03
C SER A 93 -14.74 -11.54 -26.40
N GLY A 94 -13.73 -11.47 -27.26
CA GLY A 94 -13.85 -11.04 -28.66
C GLY A 94 -13.43 -9.59 -28.95
N ILE A 95 -12.78 -8.92 -28.00
CA ILE A 95 -12.25 -7.55 -28.20
C ILE A 95 -10.76 -7.52 -27.89
N ASN A 96 -9.96 -7.52 -28.95
CA ASN A 96 -8.51 -7.42 -28.92
C ASN A 96 -8.05 -5.98 -29.22
N ASN A 97 -6.75 -5.74 -29.06
CA ASN A 97 -6.19 -4.48 -28.57
C ASN A 97 -5.14 -3.93 -29.55
N ALA A 98 -5.40 -2.81 -30.24
CA ALA A 98 -4.36 -2.17 -31.06
C ALA A 98 -4.49 -0.66 -31.38
N ASN A 99 -5.61 0.03 -31.12
CA ASN A 99 -5.70 1.48 -31.39
C ASN A 99 -6.57 2.25 -30.39
N PHE A 100 -6.15 2.28 -29.11
CA PHE A 100 -6.67 3.27 -28.17
C PHE A 100 -5.92 4.59 -28.37
N THR A 101 -6.48 5.48 -29.19
CA THR A 101 -5.86 6.80 -29.43
C THR A 101 -6.04 7.77 -28.25
N HIS A 102 -6.92 7.46 -27.28
CA HIS A 102 -7.34 8.42 -26.23
C HIS A 102 -7.55 7.83 -24.83
N ALA A 103 -7.03 6.62 -24.54
CA ALA A 103 -7.09 6.06 -23.19
C ALA A 103 -6.05 6.73 -22.28
N TYR A 104 -6.44 7.13 -21.07
CA TYR A 104 -5.50 7.59 -20.04
C TYR A 104 -4.44 6.49 -19.81
N LYS A 105 -3.15 6.85 -19.71
CA LYS A 105 -2.07 5.89 -19.36
C LYS A 105 -2.50 5.16 -18.09
N GLY A 106 -2.80 3.86 -18.16
CA GLY A 106 -3.46 3.10 -17.08
C GLY A 106 -4.83 2.52 -17.42
N VAL A 107 -5.21 2.45 -18.69
CA VAL A 107 -6.43 1.77 -19.17
C VAL A 107 -6.04 0.84 -20.31
N THR A 108 -5.99 -0.47 -20.02
CA THR A 108 -5.75 -1.52 -21.03
C THR A 108 -6.91 -2.51 -21.06
N VAL A 109 -7.34 -2.90 -22.27
CA VAL A 109 -8.30 -3.99 -22.49
C VAL A 109 -7.53 -5.31 -22.51
N TYR A 110 -7.90 -6.23 -21.62
CA TYR A 110 -7.28 -7.55 -21.50
C TYR A 110 -8.36 -8.61 -21.67
N ASP A 111 -8.11 -9.57 -22.56
CA ASP A 111 -8.94 -10.76 -22.79
C ASP A 111 -8.11 -11.96 -22.31
N ASP A 112 -8.62 -12.70 -21.32
CA ASP A 112 -7.89 -13.80 -20.69
C ASP A 112 -7.84 -15.07 -21.56
N GLU A 113 -8.62 -15.15 -22.65
CA GLU A 113 -8.83 -16.38 -23.45
C GLU A 113 -8.15 -16.38 -24.84
N LEU A 114 -7.49 -15.30 -25.26
CA LEU A 114 -6.93 -15.20 -26.61
C LEU A 114 -5.42 -15.52 -26.65
N GLU A 115 -5.07 -16.73 -27.08
CA GLU A 115 -3.69 -17.13 -27.44
C GLU A 115 -3.21 -16.58 -28.80
N GLU A 116 -4.00 -15.75 -29.51
CA GLU A 116 -3.62 -15.13 -30.80
C GLU A 116 -4.02 -13.65 -30.95
N GLU A 117 -3.13 -12.87 -31.57
CA GLU A 117 -3.23 -11.44 -31.86
C GLU A 117 -4.15 -11.18 -33.07
N VAL A 118 -5.36 -10.62 -32.89
CA VAL A 118 -6.23 -10.19 -34.00
C VAL A 118 -6.05 -8.70 -34.25
N THR A 119 -6.02 -8.31 -35.52
CA THR A 119 -5.41 -7.04 -35.98
C THR A 119 -6.39 -5.97 -36.47
N THR A 120 -7.70 -6.03 -36.18
CA THR A 120 -8.68 -5.00 -36.65
C THR A 120 -9.85 -4.77 -35.68
N TYR A 121 -10.06 -3.52 -35.23
CA TYR A 121 -11.14 -3.11 -34.31
C TYR A 121 -11.94 -1.90 -34.77
N ASN A 122 -13.18 -1.83 -34.25
CA ASN A 122 -14.25 -0.93 -34.67
C ASN A 122 -14.87 -0.09 -33.53
N HIS A 123 -14.28 -0.12 -32.32
CA HIS A 123 -14.78 0.55 -31.11
C HIS A 123 -13.71 1.44 -30.47
N THR A 124 -14.12 2.53 -29.84
CA THR A 124 -13.26 3.49 -29.13
C THR A 124 -13.71 3.59 -27.68
N LEU A 125 -12.75 3.62 -26.75
CA LEU A 125 -12.93 3.86 -25.32
C LEU A 125 -12.29 5.20 -24.96
N ALA A 126 -13.05 6.06 -24.30
CA ALA A 126 -12.61 7.32 -23.73
C ALA A 126 -12.87 7.31 -22.22
N THR A 127 -11.87 7.70 -21.44
CA THR A 127 -11.97 7.76 -19.98
C THR A 127 -11.43 9.08 -19.44
N SER A 128 -12.04 9.58 -18.36
CA SER A 128 -11.52 10.75 -17.63
C SER A 128 -11.78 10.61 -16.14
N TYR A 129 -10.75 10.79 -15.31
CA TYR A 129 -10.86 10.79 -13.85
C TYR A 129 -10.58 12.19 -13.30
N GLY A 130 -11.38 12.64 -12.33
CA GLY A 130 -11.18 13.96 -11.70
C GLY A 130 -11.72 15.15 -12.51
N VAL A 131 -12.16 14.93 -13.76
CA VAL A 131 -12.57 16.02 -14.68
C VAL A 131 -14.02 16.46 -14.46
N ILE A 132 -14.93 15.50 -14.32
CA ILE A 132 -16.37 15.74 -14.14
C ILE A 132 -16.78 15.78 -12.66
N GLY A 133 -15.84 15.47 -11.78
CA GLY A 133 -15.97 15.39 -10.33
C GLY A 133 -14.65 14.90 -9.74
N PRO A 134 -14.25 15.34 -8.53
CA PRO A 134 -12.91 15.11 -7.99
C PRO A 134 -12.55 13.63 -7.84
N ASN A 135 -13.53 12.78 -7.51
CA ASN A 135 -13.37 11.33 -7.34
C ASN A 135 -14.19 10.54 -8.35
N THR A 136 -14.44 11.09 -9.54
CA THR A 136 -15.34 10.48 -10.51
C THR A 136 -14.60 10.07 -11.77
N LEU A 137 -14.75 8.79 -12.15
CA LEU A 137 -14.34 8.24 -13.44
C LEU A 137 -15.53 8.30 -14.42
N ARG A 138 -15.40 9.06 -15.50
CA ARG A 138 -16.27 8.91 -16.67
C ARG A 138 -15.69 7.88 -17.61
N LEU A 139 -16.54 6.99 -18.11
CA LEU A 139 -16.23 6.01 -19.13
C LEU A 139 -17.22 6.12 -20.28
N VAL A 140 -16.72 6.22 -21.51
CA VAL A 140 -17.52 6.20 -22.74
C VAL A 140 -16.91 5.22 -23.73
N THR A 141 -17.71 4.28 -24.22
CA THR A 141 -17.32 3.36 -25.30
C THR A 141 -18.30 3.49 -26.45
N TYR A 142 -17.83 3.51 -27.69
CA TYR A 142 -18.69 3.67 -28.87
C TYR A 142 -18.08 3.05 -30.13
N SER A 143 -18.91 2.72 -31.12
CA SER A 143 -18.46 2.18 -32.42
C SER A 143 -18.41 3.24 -33.52
N ASN A 144 -17.24 3.47 -34.08
CA ASN A 144 -17.06 4.39 -35.21
C ASN A 144 -17.48 3.82 -36.57
N THR A 145 -17.73 2.51 -36.64
CA THR A 145 -18.14 1.81 -37.87
C THR A 145 -19.47 1.10 -37.72
N ASN A 146 -20.28 1.55 -36.75
CA ASN A 146 -21.62 1.03 -36.49
C ASN A 146 -21.62 -0.49 -36.24
N GLN A 147 -20.61 -0.99 -35.52
CA GLN A 147 -20.54 -2.36 -35.04
C GLN A 147 -21.24 -2.49 -33.68
N GLU A 148 -21.62 -3.71 -33.34
CA GLU A 148 -22.24 -4.05 -32.06
C GLU A 148 -21.12 -4.26 -31.05
N ILE A 149 -21.23 -3.64 -29.87
CA ILE A 149 -20.31 -3.84 -28.75
C ILE A 149 -20.57 -5.24 -28.20
N LEU A 150 -21.76 -5.45 -27.65
CA LEU A 150 -22.20 -6.71 -27.04
C LEU A 150 -23.73 -6.81 -27.05
N SER A 151 -24.23 -8.04 -26.93
CA SER A 151 -25.64 -8.32 -26.65
C SER A 151 -25.88 -8.74 -25.19
N SER A 152 -24.89 -9.34 -24.53
CA SER A 152 -24.81 -9.61 -23.08
C SER A 152 -23.35 -9.96 -22.71
N GLY A 153 -22.99 -9.91 -21.42
CA GLY A 153 -21.66 -10.27 -20.91
C GLY A 153 -20.99 -9.17 -20.10
N ALA A 154 -19.71 -9.33 -19.72
CA ALA A 154 -18.98 -8.27 -19.02
C ALA A 154 -18.95 -6.98 -19.87
N LEU A 155 -18.66 -5.84 -19.28
CA LEU A 155 -18.46 -4.58 -20.01
C LEU A 155 -17.05 -4.12 -19.76
N PHE A 156 -16.60 -4.15 -18.51
CA PHE A 156 -15.24 -3.85 -18.14
C PHE A 156 -14.93 -4.46 -16.77
N ARG A 157 -13.63 -4.58 -16.50
CA ARG A 157 -13.11 -4.77 -15.15
C ARG A 157 -12.65 -3.43 -14.57
N LEU A 158 -12.80 -3.22 -13.27
CA LEU A 158 -12.30 -2.03 -12.58
C LEU A 158 -11.36 -2.43 -11.45
N GLN A 159 -10.14 -1.90 -11.49
CA GLN A 159 -9.19 -1.99 -10.40
C GLN A 159 -9.19 -0.70 -9.57
N MET A 160 -9.07 -0.87 -8.26
CA MET A 160 -8.94 0.25 -7.32
C MET A 160 -8.07 -0.14 -6.15
N ARG A 161 -7.62 0.86 -5.39
CA ARG A 161 -6.94 0.63 -4.13
C ARG A 161 -7.53 1.54 -3.03
N PRO A 162 -7.69 1.04 -1.80
CA PRO A 162 -7.79 1.93 -0.65
C PRO A 162 -6.50 2.74 -0.58
N ALA A 163 -6.65 4.04 -0.36
CA ALA A 163 -5.53 4.84 0.09
C ALA A 163 -5.05 4.29 1.44
N LEU A 164 -3.75 4.47 1.71
CA LEU A 164 -3.21 4.12 3.00
C LEU A 164 -3.98 4.90 4.09
N GLY A 165 -4.45 4.22 5.14
CA GLY A 165 -5.29 4.84 6.18
C GLY A 165 -6.79 4.86 5.89
N THR A 166 -7.25 4.23 4.80
CA THR A 166 -8.70 3.99 4.63
C THR A 166 -9.22 3.15 5.79
N THR A 167 -10.32 3.59 6.41
CA THR A 167 -10.87 2.86 7.56
C THR A 167 -11.47 1.53 7.10
N PRO A 168 -11.33 0.46 7.90
CA PRO A 168 -11.98 -0.81 7.61
C PRO A 168 -13.49 -0.62 7.58
N GLY A 169 -14.19 -1.23 6.63
CA GLY A 169 -15.63 -1.07 6.56
C GLY A 169 -16.25 -1.39 5.21
N VAL A 170 -17.55 -1.13 5.13
CA VAL A 170 -18.35 -1.33 3.93
C VAL A 170 -18.39 -0.02 3.15
N TYR A 171 -17.97 -0.07 1.90
CA TYR A 171 -17.92 1.05 0.98
C TYR A 171 -18.85 0.81 -0.20
N LYS A 172 -19.19 1.90 -0.89
CA LYS A 172 -20.04 1.88 -2.07
C LYS A 172 -19.41 2.67 -3.20
N LEU A 173 -19.38 2.09 -4.39
CA LEU A 173 -19.18 2.83 -5.63
C LEU A 173 -20.55 3.27 -6.12
N HIS A 174 -20.73 4.57 -6.32
CA HIS A 174 -21.96 5.07 -6.89
C HIS A 174 -21.82 5.15 -8.42
N VAL A 175 -22.67 4.42 -9.14
CA VAL A 175 -22.65 4.36 -10.60
C VAL A 175 -23.86 5.09 -11.14
N SER A 176 -23.61 6.12 -11.95
CA SER A 176 -24.63 7.04 -12.44
C SER A 176 -24.38 7.42 -13.90
N ASN A 177 -25.27 8.25 -14.48
CA ASN A 177 -25.19 8.70 -15.87
C ASN A 177 -25.01 7.56 -16.89
N ILE A 178 -25.71 6.46 -16.62
CA ILE A 178 -25.61 5.22 -17.38
C ILE A 178 -26.48 5.32 -18.63
N ILE A 179 -25.84 5.23 -19.79
CA ILE A 179 -26.49 5.31 -21.10
C ILE A 179 -26.05 4.12 -21.93
N PHE A 180 -26.98 3.46 -22.61
CA PHE A 180 -26.68 2.45 -23.64
C PHE A 180 -27.35 2.82 -24.95
N ALA A 181 -26.57 3.01 -26.01
CA ALA A 181 -27.09 3.34 -27.34
C ALA A 181 -27.20 2.11 -28.21
N ASP A 182 -28.34 1.93 -28.88
CA ASP A 182 -28.54 0.91 -29.92
C ASP A 182 -28.55 1.52 -31.33
N SER A 183 -28.63 2.86 -31.42
CA SER A 183 -28.41 3.62 -32.64
C SER A 183 -26.93 3.74 -32.97
N GLN A 184 -26.64 4.05 -34.25
CA GLN A 184 -25.29 4.39 -34.69
C GLN A 184 -24.83 5.67 -33.96
N PRO A 185 -23.74 5.61 -33.18
CA PRO A 185 -23.17 6.80 -32.56
C PRO A 185 -22.44 7.65 -33.61
N VAL A 186 -22.47 8.97 -33.44
CA VAL A 186 -21.77 9.93 -34.29
C VAL A 186 -20.87 10.80 -33.41
N GLU A 187 -19.55 10.69 -33.60
CA GLU A 187 -18.57 11.50 -32.88
C GLU A 187 -18.56 12.95 -33.42
N GLN A 188 -18.70 13.92 -32.52
CA GLN A 188 -18.66 15.36 -32.80
C GLN A 188 -17.75 16.07 -31.78
N GLY A 189 -16.45 16.02 -32.01
CA GLY A 189 -15.48 16.56 -31.05
C GLY A 189 -15.55 15.78 -29.74
N SER A 190 -15.89 16.45 -28.63
CA SER A 190 -15.96 15.82 -27.31
C SER A 190 -17.33 15.21 -26.99
N THR A 191 -18.27 15.17 -27.95
CA THR A 191 -19.58 14.55 -27.77
C THR A 191 -19.79 13.37 -28.71
N ILE A 192 -20.57 12.40 -28.25
CA ILE A 192 -21.10 11.30 -29.05
C ILE A 192 -22.62 11.49 -29.15
N GLU A 193 -23.10 11.83 -30.34
CA GLU A 193 -24.53 11.98 -30.58
C GLU A 193 -25.17 10.61 -30.87
N ILE A 194 -26.32 10.37 -30.25
CA ILE A 194 -27.12 9.16 -30.45
C ILE A 194 -28.57 9.55 -30.77
N SER A 195 -29.19 8.80 -31.69
CA SER A 195 -30.61 9.01 -32.04
C SER A 195 -31.57 8.15 -31.22
N ARG A 196 -31.06 7.08 -30.60
CA ARG A 196 -31.77 6.17 -29.70
C ARG A 196 -30.80 5.50 -28.73
N GLY A 197 -31.21 5.43 -27.47
CA GLY A 197 -30.49 4.77 -26.39
C GLY A 197 -31.27 4.82 -25.10
N TYR A 198 -30.90 3.99 -24.13
CA TYR A 198 -31.61 3.73 -22.88
C TYR A 198 -30.88 4.36 -21.71
N LEU A 199 -31.66 4.98 -20.82
CA LEU A 199 -31.16 5.44 -19.53
C LEU A 199 -31.33 4.32 -18.50
N MET A 200 -30.33 4.09 -17.68
CA MET A 200 -30.46 3.19 -16.54
C MET A 200 -30.52 3.97 -15.24
N THR A 201 -31.26 3.42 -14.27
CA THR A 201 -31.28 3.95 -12.91
C THR A 201 -29.89 3.82 -12.30
N PRO A 202 -29.38 4.87 -11.61
CA PRO A 202 -28.16 4.77 -10.83
C PRO A 202 -28.23 3.64 -9.80
N PHE A 203 -27.09 3.08 -9.44
CA PHE A 203 -27.00 1.99 -8.48
C PHE A 203 -25.67 2.05 -7.71
N ASP A 204 -25.64 1.38 -6.56
CA ASP A 204 -24.43 1.26 -5.75
C ASP A 204 -23.85 -0.14 -5.90
N ILE A 205 -22.53 -0.23 -6.04
CA ILE A 205 -21.79 -1.49 -5.86
C ILE A 205 -21.17 -1.46 -4.46
N THR A 206 -21.54 -2.44 -3.64
CA THR A 206 -21.04 -2.55 -2.27
C THR A 206 -19.80 -3.44 -2.22
N PHE A 207 -18.79 -3.04 -1.47
CA PHE A 207 -17.56 -3.81 -1.25
C PHE A 207 -17.01 -3.58 0.15
N TYR A 208 -16.07 -4.42 0.57
CA TYR A 208 -15.49 -4.37 1.91
C TYR A 208 -14.00 -3.99 1.86
N VAL A 209 -13.59 -3.11 2.74
CA VAL A 209 -12.18 -2.84 2.99
C VAL A 209 -11.80 -3.56 4.24
N ASP A 210 -10.90 -4.53 4.10
CA ASP A 210 -10.36 -5.21 5.25
C ASP A 210 -9.43 -4.27 6.01
N GLY A 211 -9.58 -4.30 7.33
CA GLY A 211 -8.72 -3.57 8.23
C GLY A 211 -7.40 -4.25 8.48
N THR A 212 -7.19 -5.44 7.93
CA THR A 212 -5.94 -6.15 8.07
C THR A 212 -5.00 -5.90 6.89
N GLY A 213 -3.71 -5.79 7.22
CA GLY A 213 -2.62 -5.59 6.28
C GLY A 213 -1.45 -6.50 6.58
N THR A 214 -0.50 -6.57 5.64
CA THR A 214 0.73 -7.35 5.83
C THR A 214 1.96 -6.52 5.53
N ALA A 215 3.06 -6.79 6.23
CA ALA A 215 4.36 -6.14 6.03
C ALA A 215 5.49 -7.17 6.18
N SER A 216 6.47 -7.12 5.28
CA SER A 216 7.60 -8.05 5.32
C SER A 216 8.68 -7.59 6.30
N LEU A 217 8.89 -8.37 7.36
CA LEU A 217 10.00 -8.20 8.28
C LEU A 217 11.22 -8.99 7.76
N VAL A 218 12.32 -8.28 7.54
CA VAL A 218 13.57 -8.88 7.06
C VAL A 218 14.74 -8.44 7.92
N VAL A 219 15.50 -9.42 8.41
CA VAL A 219 16.80 -9.28 9.06
C VAL A 219 17.76 -10.25 8.38
N ASN A 220 18.84 -9.74 7.80
CA ASN A 220 19.83 -10.57 7.14
C ASN A 220 20.81 -11.17 8.18
N GLU A 221 21.24 -12.42 7.97
CA GLU A 221 22.14 -13.13 8.89
C GLU A 221 23.50 -12.44 9.09
N GLU A 222 24.06 -11.81 8.06
CA GLU A 222 25.33 -11.09 8.18
C GLU A 222 25.14 -9.73 8.85
N ALA A 223 24.01 -9.06 8.56
CA ALA A 223 23.74 -7.75 9.12
C ALA A 223 23.29 -7.79 10.58
N LYS A 224 22.58 -8.85 11.00
CA LYS A 224 21.91 -9.03 12.31
C LYS A 224 20.89 -7.96 12.69
N TYR A 225 20.80 -6.87 11.93
CA TYR A 225 19.84 -5.78 12.14
C TYR A 225 18.99 -5.54 10.89
N GLY A 226 17.79 -4.99 11.13
CA GLY A 226 16.89 -4.46 10.14
C GLY A 226 16.15 -3.24 10.68
N THR A 227 15.31 -2.62 9.83
CA THR A 227 14.35 -1.61 10.26
C THR A 227 12.94 -2.03 9.87
N PHE A 228 11.96 -1.61 10.68
CA PHE A 228 10.57 -2.01 10.50
C PHE A 228 9.59 -0.98 11.04
N VAL A 229 8.50 -0.74 10.29
CA VAL A 229 7.36 0.04 10.74
C VAL A 229 6.07 -0.52 10.14
N VAL A 230 5.00 -0.54 10.93
CA VAL A 230 3.66 -0.96 10.47
C VAL A 230 2.65 0.18 10.63
N PRO A 231 1.75 0.38 9.65
CA PRO A 231 0.75 1.44 9.71
C PRO A 231 -0.38 1.14 10.71
N GLY A 232 -0.53 -0.12 11.12
CA GLY A 232 -1.49 -0.57 12.14
C GLY A 232 -0.81 -1.38 13.24
N THR A 233 -1.54 -1.70 14.31
CA THR A 233 -1.01 -2.53 15.38
C THR A 233 -0.87 -3.95 14.87
N SER A 234 0.32 -4.53 15.04
CA SER A 234 0.55 -5.91 14.63
C SER A 234 -0.40 -6.86 15.36
N THR A 235 -1.09 -7.71 14.61
CA THR A 235 -1.84 -8.86 15.15
C THR A 235 -0.95 -10.09 15.27
N THR A 236 0.24 -10.04 14.67
CA THR A 236 1.29 -11.05 14.80
C THR A 236 2.24 -10.64 15.93
N ALA A 237 2.56 -11.54 16.86
CA ALA A 237 3.59 -11.26 17.86
C ALA A 237 4.94 -11.02 17.18
N ILE A 238 5.81 -10.23 17.81
CA ILE A 238 7.21 -10.12 17.40
C ILE A 238 7.79 -11.55 17.34
N PRO A 239 8.41 -11.97 16.22
CA PRO A 239 8.89 -13.34 16.09
C PRO A 239 9.90 -13.70 17.18
N SER A 240 9.88 -14.96 17.62
CA SER A 240 10.84 -15.47 18.60
C SER A 240 12.28 -15.25 18.10
N GLY A 241 13.16 -14.76 18.97
CA GLY A 241 14.54 -14.43 18.63
C GLY A 241 14.72 -13.08 17.92
N VAL A 242 13.66 -12.29 17.77
CA VAL A 242 13.74 -10.88 17.33
C VAL A 242 13.58 -9.96 18.54
N THR A 243 14.45 -8.97 18.65
CA THR A 243 14.30 -7.85 19.60
C THR A 243 14.07 -6.57 18.82
N ALA A 244 13.04 -5.81 19.19
CA ALA A 244 12.74 -4.52 18.58
C ALA A 244 13.16 -3.40 19.53
N TYR A 245 13.69 -2.31 18.97
CA TYR A 245 14.15 -1.14 19.70
C TYR A 245 13.53 0.13 19.11
N LYS A 246 13.08 1.03 19.99
CA LYS A 246 12.72 2.41 19.63
C LYS A 246 13.97 3.27 19.76
N CYS A 247 14.15 4.23 18.88
CA CYS A 247 15.19 5.25 19.05
C CYS A 247 14.66 6.38 19.93
N THR A 248 15.40 6.71 20.98
CA THR A 248 15.03 7.75 21.97
C THR A 248 15.88 9.00 21.86
N GLY A 249 16.92 8.97 21.03
CA GLY A 249 17.77 10.11 20.75
C GLY A 249 19.12 9.71 20.18
N THR A 250 19.98 10.71 20.03
CA THR A 250 21.35 10.54 19.53
C THR A 250 22.33 11.35 20.35
N SER A 251 23.51 10.80 20.62
CA SER A 251 24.62 11.50 21.26
C SER A 251 25.85 11.43 20.36
N GLY A 252 26.17 12.54 19.69
CA GLY A 252 27.24 12.56 18.67
C GLY A 252 26.93 11.61 17.52
N VAL A 253 27.74 10.55 17.38
CA VAL A 253 27.56 9.52 16.33
C VAL A 253 26.75 8.31 16.79
N ALA A 254 26.26 8.29 18.03
CA ALA A 254 25.68 7.09 18.62
C ALA A 254 24.17 7.25 18.87
N LEU A 255 23.39 6.18 18.64
CA LEU A 255 21.94 6.13 18.83
C LEU A 255 21.59 5.58 20.21
N SER A 256 20.75 6.29 20.96
CA SER A 256 20.12 5.80 22.18
C SER A 256 18.90 4.95 21.83
N LEU A 257 18.84 3.74 22.38
CA LEU A 257 17.84 2.74 22.07
C LEU A 257 17.13 2.28 23.34
N GLU A 258 15.82 2.06 23.26
CA GLU A 258 15.04 1.39 24.29
C GLU A 258 14.36 0.14 23.70
N PRO A 259 14.40 -1.02 24.37
CA PRO A 259 13.70 -2.20 23.89
C PRO A 259 12.18 -1.99 23.92
N GLU A 260 11.49 -2.50 22.91
CA GLU A 260 10.04 -2.63 22.93
C GLU A 260 9.63 -3.63 24.03
N THR A 261 8.70 -3.21 24.88
CA THR A 261 8.19 -4.02 26.00
C THR A 261 6.91 -4.77 25.63
N GLU A 262 6.21 -4.31 24.59
CA GLU A 262 5.05 -5.01 24.06
C GLU A 262 5.45 -6.26 23.26
N SER A 263 4.59 -7.27 23.26
CA SER A 263 4.82 -8.51 22.51
C SER A 263 4.54 -8.38 21.01
N TYR A 264 4.14 -7.20 20.54
CA TYR A 264 3.73 -6.89 19.18
C TYR A 264 4.29 -5.53 18.74
N PHE A 265 4.52 -5.35 17.45
CA PHE A 265 4.85 -4.03 16.90
C PHE A 265 3.64 -3.09 17.02
N GLN A 266 3.85 -1.93 17.61
CA GLN A 266 2.79 -0.94 17.80
C GLN A 266 2.58 -0.12 16.51
N ALA A 267 1.36 0.35 16.28
CA ALA A 267 1.01 1.13 15.10
C ALA A 267 1.85 2.41 14.99
N GLY A 268 2.45 2.63 13.82
CA GLY A 268 3.18 3.85 13.48
C GLY A 268 4.47 4.11 14.24
N ILE A 269 4.94 3.14 15.05
CA ILE A 269 6.23 3.27 15.73
C ILE A 269 7.33 2.71 14.82
N PRO A 270 8.34 3.51 14.46
CA PRO A 270 9.52 3.02 13.75
C PRO A 270 10.44 2.25 14.69
N TYR A 271 10.87 1.06 14.26
CA TYR A 271 11.76 0.19 15.03
C TYR A 271 13.07 -0.10 14.29
N ILE A 272 14.13 -0.24 15.09
CA ILE A 272 15.32 -1.00 14.73
C ILE A 272 15.11 -2.41 15.28
N VAL A 273 15.29 -3.43 14.45
CA VAL A 273 15.13 -4.83 14.85
C VAL A 273 16.47 -5.54 14.84
N HIS A 274 16.69 -6.43 15.79
CA HIS A 274 17.87 -7.27 15.92
C HIS A 274 17.47 -8.74 15.93
N SER A 275 18.25 -9.60 15.27
CA SER A 275 18.15 -11.05 15.43
C SER A 275 19.48 -11.73 15.12
N GLU A 276 19.81 -12.76 15.91
CA GLU A 276 20.98 -13.60 15.69
C GLU A 276 20.87 -14.47 14.43
N ASN A 277 19.66 -14.72 13.95
CA ASN A 277 19.41 -15.55 12.78
C ASN A 277 18.77 -14.71 11.67
N ALA A 278 18.86 -15.19 10.43
CA ALA A 278 18.06 -14.61 9.36
C ALA A 278 16.57 -14.66 9.70
N VAL A 279 15.88 -13.54 9.46
CA VAL A 279 14.43 -13.44 9.54
C VAL A 279 13.92 -12.96 8.21
N ASN A 280 12.98 -13.69 7.63
CA ASN A 280 12.23 -13.26 6.47
C ASN A 280 10.80 -13.79 6.65
N THR A 281 9.93 -12.94 7.19
CA THR A 281 8.57 -13.33 7.56
C THR A 281 7.59 -12.20 7.29
N THR A 282 6.31 -12.56 7.27
CA THR A 282 5.21 -11.62 7.09
C THR A 282 4.60 -11.31 8.46
N ILE A 283 4.43 -10.02 8.74
CA ILE A 283 3.75 -9.52 9.93
C ILE A 283 2.38 -9.03 9.50
N ASN A 284 1.33 -9.63 10.07
CA ASN A 284 -0.04 -9.14 9.90
C ASN A 284 -0.30 -8.00 10.89
N TYR A 285 -1.01 -6.97 10.46
CA TYR A 285 -1.41 -5.85 11.30
C TYR A 285 -2.87 -5.47 11.07
N ALA A 286 -3.47 -4.77 12.03
CA ALA A 286 -4.80 -4.18 11.92
C ALA A 286 -4.71 -2.65 11.96
N LEU A 287 -5.27 -1.98 10.96
CA LEU A 287 -5.37 -0.53 10.89
C LEU A 287 -6.33 -0.01 11.95
N THR A 288 -5.78 0.52 13.04
CA THR A 288 -6.53 1.13 14.14
C THR A 288 -5.75 2.35 14.67
N GLY A 289 -6.47 3.41 15.06
CA GLY A 289 -5.89 4.56 15.79
C GLY A 289 -5.20 5.64 14.95
N LYS A 290 -4.36 6.46 15.60
CA LYS A 290 -3.80 7.73 15.08
C LYS A 290 -3.01 7.62 13.77
N THR A 291 -2.38 6.49 13.51
CA THR A 291 -1.62 6.28 12.26
C THR A 291 -2.57 6.21 11.06
N VAL A 292 -3.77 5.67 11.23
CA VAL A 292 -4.84 5.69 10.22
C VAL A 292 -5.21 7.13 9.86
N GLU A 293 -5.27 8.04 10.85
CA GLU A 293 -5.57 9.46 10.63
C GLU A 293 -4.44 10.20 9.90
N ALA A 294 -3.17 9.94 10.26
CA ALA A 294 -2.02 10.55 9.58
C ALA A 294 -1.92 10.10 8.10
N LEU A 295 -2.21 8.83 7.86
CA LEU A 295 -2.27 8.22 6.54
C LEU A 295 -3.45 8.75 5.71
N ALA A 296 -4.63 8.89 6.31
CA ALA A 296 -5.80 9.50 5.67
C ALA A 296 -5.53 10.96 5.21
N ASN A 297 -4.61 11.66 5.88
CA ASN A 297 -4.17 13.00 5.50
C ASN A 297 -3.05 13.01 4.44
N GLY A 298 -2.73 11.86 3.83
CA GLY A 298 -1.72 11.75 2.77
C GLY A 298 -0.27 11.76 3.26
N THR A 299 -0.03 11.55 4.56
CA THR A 299 1.33 11.47 5.09
C THR A 299 1.89 10.07 4.84
N THR A 300 2.99 9.95 4.11
CA THR A 300 3.63 8.65 3.77
C THR A 300 4.73 8.24 4.76
N THR A 301 4.97 9.05 5.79
CA THR A 301 6.01 8.83 6.81
C THR A 301 5.48 9.03 8.22
N VAL A 302 6.09 8.36 9.19
CA VAL A 302 5.82 8.56 10.63
C VAL A 302 7.13 8.76 11.39
N ASN A 303 7.15 9.76 12.27
CA ASN A 303 8.31 10.03 13.12
C ASN A 303 8.29 9.16 14.37
N GLY A 304 9.45 8.65 14.77
CA GLY A 304 9.66 7.98 16.03
C GLY A 304 9.62 8.93 17.22
N ASN A 305 9.73 8.37 18.42
CA ASN A 305 9.65 9.11 19.69
C ASN A 305 10.72 10.21 19.80
N ASP A 306 11.87 10.03 19.17
CA ASP A 306 12.96 11.00 19.13
C ASP A 306 12.80 12.07 18.04
N GLY A 307 11.81 11.91 17.14
CA GLY A 307 11.65 12.73 15.95
C GLY A 307 12.71 12.52 14.87
N LYS A 308 13.63 11.55 15.03
CA LYS A 308 14.74 11.29 14.10
C LYS A 308 14.60 9.98 13.36
N LEU A 309 14.20 8.88 14.00
CA LEU A 309 13.92 7.64 13.26
C LEU A 309 12.58 7.80 12.54
N VAL A 310 12.59 7.76 11.21
CA VAL A 310 11.41 7.96 10.37
C VAL A 310 11.04 6.64 9.72
N GLY A 311 9.81 6.20 9.98
CA GLY A 311 9.19 5.07 9.31
C GLY A 311 8.57 5.50 7.98
N VAL A 312 8.81 4.70 6.95
CA VAL A 312 8.33 4.87 5.56
C VAL A 312 7.18 3.90 5.36
N LEU A 313 5.98 4.44 5.14
CA LEU A 313 4.75 3.65 5.02
C LEU A 313 4.40 3.37 3.54
N GLU A 314 4.88 4.20 2.61
CA GLU A 314 4.91 3.94 1.17
C GLU A 314 6.30 4.19 0.62
N GLU A 315 6.71 3.44 -0.40
CA GLU A 315 8.03 3.61 -1.02
C GLU A 315 8.26 5.05 -1.45
N GLN A 316 9.43 5.59 -1.10
CA GLN A 316 9.80 6.94 -1.48
C GLN A 316 11.31 7.09 -1.65
N ASN A 317 11.71 8.04 -2.49
CA ASN A 317 13.11 8.42 -2.63
C ASN A 317 13.47 9.46 -1.55
N VAL A 318 14.45 9.15 -0.73
CA VAL A 318 14.94 10.01 0.35
C VAL A 318 16.31 10.54 -0.05
N THR A 319 16.48 11.86 -0.02
CA THR A 319 17.72 12.54 -0.48
C THR A 319 18.64 13.00 0.66
N ASP A 320 18.19 12.93 1.91
CA ASP A 320 18.97 13.32 3.08
C ASP A 320 18.62 12.45 4.30
N GLY A 321 19.60 12.23 5.17
CA GLY A 321 19.52 11.33 6.30
C GLY A 321 20.49 10.16 6.23
N TYR A 322 20.18 9.10 6.96
CA TYR A 322 21.00 7.90 7.08
C TYR A 322 20.16 6.64 6.94
N VAL A 323 20.68 5.63 6.26
CA VAL A 323 20.04 4.34 6.03
C VAL A 323 20.84 3.21 6.66
N LEU A 324 20.16 2.21 7.19
CA LEU A 324 20.81 1.03 7.75
C LEU A 324 21.48 0.25 6.61
N GLN A 325 22.80 0.10 6.67
CA GLN A 325 23.55 -0.71 5.72
C GLN A 325 24.55 -1.58 6.48
N ASN A 326 24.86 -2.73 5.90
CA ASN A 326 26.03 -3.52 6.30
C ASN A 326 27.14 -3.24 5.28
N GLN A 327 28.22 -2.61 5.73
CA GLN A 327 29.43 -2.43 4.92
C GLN A 327 30.55 -3.29 5.50
N SER A 328 30.86 -4.41 4.84
CA SER A 328 31.94 -5.34 5.22
C SER A 328 31.83 -5.89 6.66
N GLY A 329 30.63 -6.37 7.04
CA GLY A 329 30.34 -6.87 8.38
C GLY A 329 30.08 -5.77 9.43
N ASN A 330 30.05 -4.50 9.02
CA ASN A 330 29.83 -3.37 9.91
C ASN A 330 28.46 -2.72 9.65
N THR A 331 27.46 -3.21 10.37
CA THR A 331 26.08 -2.72 10.29
C THR A 331 25.92 -1.42 11.08
N LYS A 332 25.63 -0.33 10.36
CA LYS A 332 25.46 1.03 10.91
C LYS A 332 24.44 1.80 10.07
N PHE A 333 24.03 2.96 10.55
CA PHE A 333 23.27 3.90 9.73
C PHE A 333 24.25 4.78 8.95
N TYR A 334 24.40 4.54 7.66
CA TYR A 334 25.29 5.28 6.78
C TYR A 334 24.56 6.42 6.08
N LYS A 335 25.26 7.53 5.87
CA LYS A 335 24.69 8.72 5.24
C LYS A 335 24.19 8.40 3.83
N ILE A 336 22.99 8.88 3.50
CA ILE A 336 22.42 8.79 2.16
C ILE A 336 23.31 9.57 1.19
N ARG A 337 23.57 8.97 0.02
CA ARG A 337 24.40 9.57 -1.03
C ARG A 337 23.63 10.70 -1.73
N ALA A 338 24.33 11.61 -2.40
CA ALA A 338 23.71 12.74 -3.09
C ALA A 338 22.67 12.35 -4.16
N ALA A 339 22.73 11.12 -4.69
CA ALA A 339 21.74 10.60 -5.64
C ALA A 339 20.40 10.22 -4.99
N GLY A 340 20.32 10.21 -3.66
CA GLY A 340 19.20 9.67 -2.89
C GLY A 340 19.26 8.14 -2.77
N GLU A 341 18.38 7.62 -1.93
CA GLU A 341 18.14 6.19 -1.73
C GLU A 341 16.63 5.93 -1.75
N THR A 342 16.20 4.93 -2.51
CA THR A 342 14.80 4.48 -2.49
C THR A 342 14.57 3.61 -1.27
N ILE A 343 13.71 4.08 -0.37
CA ILE A 343 13.34 3.34 0.83
C ILE A 343 12.02 2.65 0.58
N ALA A 344 12.03 1.32 0.60
CA ALA A 344 10.82 0.51 0.43
C ALA A 344 9.82 0.75 1.58
N ALA A 345 8.55 0.45 1.32
CA ALA A 345 7.49 0.49 2.34
C ALA A 345 7.84 -0.40 3.55
N ASN A 346 7.34 -0.01 4.72
CA ASN A 346 7.54 -0.66 6.02
C ASN A 346 8.99 -0.67 6.51
N ARG A 347 9.85 0.20 5.99
CA ARG A 347 11.24 0.39 6.42
C ARG A 347 11.44 1.74 7.08
N CYS A 348 12.59 1.93 7.72
CA CYS A 348 12.92 3.19 8.39
C CYS A 348 14.28 3.73 7.95
N TYR A 349 14.41 5.05 8.00
CA TYR A 349 15.68 5.78 7.88
C TYR A 349 15.81 6.76 9.04
N LEU A 350 17.01 7.26 9.31
CA LEU A 350 17.22 8.33 10.28
C LEU A 350 17.29 9.68 9.58
N MET A 351 16.51 10.64 10.04
CA MET A 351 16.58 12.03 9.61
C MET A 351 17.94 12.64 9.99
N SER A 352 18.48 13.46 9.10
CA SER A 352 19.64 14.28 9.38
C SER A 352 19.22 15.45 10.28
N ASP A 353 19.94 15.68 11.37
CA ASP A 353 19.68 16.85 12.24
C ASP A 353 20.40 18.12 11.79
N GLY A 354 21.00 18.12 10.58
CA GLY A 354 21.78 19.24 10.05
C GLY A 354 23.09 19.54 10.80
N SER A 355 23.31 18.91 11.96
CA SER A 355 24.46 19.13 12.85
C SER A 355 25.49 18.01 12.78
N SER A 356 25.07 16.79 12.42
CA SER A 356 25.96 15.64 12.22
C SER A 356 26.55 15.62 10.81
N SER A 357 27.87 15.87 10.71
CA SER A 357 28.67 15.63 9.50
C SER A 357 29.19 14.19 9.40
N ALA A 358 28.78 13.32 10.33
CA ALA A 358 29.33 11.98 10.42
C ALA A 358 29.00 11.14 9.18
N PRO A 359 29.93 10.30 8.70
CA PRO A 359 29.66 9.40 7.58
C PRO A 359 28.72 8.25 7.97
N ALA A 360 28.64 7.92 9.27
CA ALA A 360 27.79 6.86 9.80
C ALA A 360 27.43 7.11 11.28
N LEU A 361 26.33 6.51 11.74
CA LEU A 361 25.88 6.47 13.11
C LEU A 361 25.84 5.03 13.65
N GLU A 362 26.26 4.85 14.90
CA GLU A 362 26.44 3.58 15.60
C GLU A 362 25.33 3.34 16.65
N PHE A 363 25.13 2.09 17.07
CA PHE A 363 24.22 1.76 18.16
C PHE A 363 24.91 1.97 19.52
N PHE A 364 24.39 2.85 20.39
CA PHE A 364 25.03 3.20 21.67
C PHE A 364 24.61 2.28 22.83
N ASP A 365 23.30 2.02 22.94
CA ASP A 365 22.67 1.37 24.11
C ASP A 365 21.93 0.08 23.72
N LEU A 366 22.62 -0.86 23.09
CA LEU A 366 22.12 -2.23 23.07
C LEU A 366 22.50 -2.84 24.42
N PRO A 367 21.54 -3.27 25.26
CA PRO A 367 21.88 -3.81 26.57
C PRO A 367 22.74 -5.06 26.37
N GLU A 368 24.04 -4.93 26.62
CA GLU A 368 24.88 -6.08 26.90
C GLU A 368 24.23 -6.79 28.08
N VAL A 369 24.03 -8.12 27.95
CA VAL A 369 23.65 -8.94 29.11
C VAL A 369 24.73 -8.69 30.14
N THR A 370 24.41 -7.94 31.20
CA THR A 370 25.37 -7.60 32.26
C THR A 370 25.67 -8.83 33.09
N GLY A 371 26.43 -9.75 32.51
CA GLY A 371 27.15 -10.78 33.23
C GLY A 371 28.13 -10.13 34.20
N ILE A 372 28.36 -10.78 35.34
CA ILE A 372 29.34 -10.33 36.32
C ILE A 372 30.74 -10.52 35.68
N ASN A 373 31.32 -9.43 35.17
CA ASN A 373 32.57 -9.47 34.38
C ASN A 373 33.84 -9.71 35.22
N ALA A 374 33.79 -9.56 36.54
CA ALA A 374 34.87 -9.97 37.44
C ALA A 374 34.40 -10.08 38.90
N VAL A 375 34.97 -11.03 39.63
CA VAL A 375 34.89 -11.12 41.09
C VAL A 375 36.30 -10.87 41.65
N GLU A 376 36.45 -9.89 42.54
CA GLU A 376 37.73 -9.65 43.20
C GLU A 376 38.00 -10.72 44.26
N THR A 377 39.18 -11.35 44.23
CA THR A 377 39.68 -12.17 45.35
C THR A 377 40.36 -11.26 46.36
N SER A 378 39.61 -10.71 47.32
CA SER A 378 40.22 -9.93 48.41
C SER A 378 40.75 -10.85 49.52
N ALA A 379 42.00 -10.60 49.93
CA ALA A 379 42.66 -11.21 51.08
C ALA A 379 42.37 -10.47 52.41
N ASP A 380 41.46 -9.49 52.44
CA ASP A 380 41.27 -8.62 53.60
C ASP A 380 40.37 -9.20 54.70
N LYS A 381 40.68 -8.79 55.94
CA LYS A 381 40.01 -9.18 57.19
C LYS A 381 38.78 -8.28 57.46
N GLY A 382 37.66 -8.53 56.76
CA GLY A 382 36.35 -7.92 57.03
C GLY A 382 35.25 -8.95 57.36
N ALA A 383 34.10 -8.51 57.89
CA ALA A 383 32.95 -9.38 58.06
C ALA A 383 32.41 -9.85 56.69
N VAL A 384 32.06 -11.12 56.58
CA VAL A 384 31.55 -11.75 55.35
C VAL A 384 30.04 -11.94 55.46
N TYR A 385 29.33 -11.66 54.38
CA TYR A 385 27.87 -11.80 54.28
C TYR A 385 27.52 -12.70 53.10
N ASP A 386 26.47 -13.51 53.24
CA ASP A 386 25.89 -14.23 52.10
C ASP A 386 25.09 -13.27 51.20
N MET A 387 24.61 -13.77 50.06
CA MET A 387 23.87 -12.95 49.08
C MET A 387 22.52 -12.43 49.58
N SER A 388 22.04 -12.93 50.74
CA SER A 388 20.85 -12.40 51.42
C SER A 388 21.18 -11.28 52.42
N GLY A 389 22.45 -10.89 52.55
CA GLY A 389 22.90 -9.88 53.49
C GLY A 389 23.04 -10.38 54.92
N ARG A 390 22.97 -11.70 55.16
CA ARG A 390 23.19 -12.29 56.48
C ARG A 390 24.68 -12.52 56.68
N ARG A 391 25.19 -12.12 57.85
CA ARG A 391 26.60 -12.34 58.23
C ARG A 391 26.86 -13.85 58.36
N VAL A 392 27.93 -14.34 57.74
CA VAL A 392 28.37 -15.73 57.77
C VAL A 392 29.77 -15.84 58.38
N ASN A 393 29.95 -16.83 59.25
CA ASN A 393 31.23 -17.04 59.95
C ASN A 393 32.14 -18.04 59.22
N ASN A 394 31.56 -18.93 58.40
CA ASN A 394 32.27 -19.92 57.61
C ASN A 394 31.84 -19.80 56.15
N THR A 395 32.82 -19.82 55.25
CA THR A 395 32.61 -19.78 53.80
C THR A 395 32.83 -21.16 53.20
N VAL A 396 32.08 -21.48 52.16
CA VAL A 396 32.30 -22.67 51.34
C VAL A 396 33.24 -22.28 50.21
N LYS A 397 34.27 -23.09 49.96
CA LYS A 397 35.22 -22.86 48.88
C LYS A 397 34.49 -22.80 47.54
N GLY A 398 34.68 -21.73 46.78
CA GLY A 398 33.99 -21.42 45.52
C GLY A 398 32.66 -20.67 45.69
N GLY A 399 32.23 -20.37 46.91
CA GLY A 399 30.98 -19.63 47.17
C GLY A 399 31.15 -18.12 46.95
N ILE A 400 30.08 -17.46 46.48
CA ILE A 400 30.02 -16.00 46.30
C ILE A 400 29.51 -15.33 47.59
N TYR A 401 30.23 -14.30 48.04
CA TYR A 401 29.95 -13.57 49.27
C TYR A 401 30.11 -12.05 49.09
N ILE A 402 29.62 -11.28 50.04
CA ILE A 402 29.86 -9.84 50.16
C ILE A 402 30.84 -9.60 51.32
N GLN A 403 31.94 -8.90 51.06
CA GLN A 403 32.91 -8.50 52.07
C GLN A 403 33.36 -7.06 51.79
N ASN A 404 33.30 -6.18 52.80
CA ASN A 404 33.62 -4.75 52.66
C ASN A 404 32.90 -4.05 51.49
N GLY A 405 31.62 -4.38 51.28
CA GLY A 405 30.79 -3.81 50.20
C GLY A 405 31.11 -4.34 48.79
N LYS A 406 32.04 -5.29 48.65
CA LYS A 406 32.42 -5.91 47.38
C LYS A 406 31.97 -7.36 47.30
N LYS A 407 31.65 -7.83 46.09
CA LYS A 407 31.39 -9.27 45.82
C LYS A 407 32.74 -10.00 45.68
N VAL A 408 32.91 -11.10 46.41
CA VAL A 408 34.14 -11.90 46.48
C VAL A 408 33.81 -13.39 46.38
N ILE A 409 34.76 -14.22 45.90
CA ILE A 409 34.71 -15.68 46.02
C ILE A 409 35.69 -16.10 47.11
N LYS A 410 35.29 -17.04 47.97
CA LYS A 410 36.10 -17.53 49.10
C LYS A 410 36.43 -19.00 48.99
#